data_AF-R6CB19-F1
#
_entry.id   AF-R6CB19-F1
#
_cell.length_a   1.000
_cell.length_b   1.000
_cell.length_c   1.000
_cell.angle_alpha   90.00
_cell.angle_beta   90.00
_cell.angle_gamma   90.00
#
_symmetry.space_group_name_H-M   'P 1'
#
loop_
_entity.id
_entity.type
_entity.pdbx_description
1 polymer ?
#
loop_
_entity_poly.entity_id
_entity_poly.type
_entity_poly.pdbx_seq_one_letter_code
_entity_poly.pdbx_strand_id
1 'polypeptide(L)'
;MKRFIMMCMCICAISTASACGSSKSAEISLPKSYTVTADISSDDFAGKAQFERSEGGWQISVSEPKTLAGMEISLTDADCKISFEEMEQTFSREELPANSPIFLTARVLEKCAAGKISGKISSEDYDVEMKNDKPKSAEIGEMSVKFSKFAKK
;
A
#
# COMPACT_ATOMS: atom_id res chain seq x y z
N MET A 1 -68.04 -14.89 11.53
CA MET A 1 -67.84 -15.68 12.76
C MET A 1 -66.79 -16.75 12.48
N LYS A 2 -65.79 -16.89 13.37
CA LYS A 2 -64.90 -18.06 13.64
C LYS A 2 -64.07 -18.62 12.46
N ARG A 3 -62.76 -18.35 12.35
CA ARG A 3 -61.58 -18.94 13.03
C ARG A 3 -61.47 -20.48 12.96
N PHE A 4 -60.47 -20.95 12.20
CA PHE A 4 -59.66 -22.18 12.35
C PHE A 4 -58.37 -21.93 11.52
N ILE A 5 -57.25 -21.42 12.07
CA ILE A 5 -56.14 -22.07 12.78
C ILE A 5 -55.63 -23.36 12.12
N MET A 6 -54.42 -23.29 11.53
CA MET A 6 -53.29 -24.24 11.63
C MET A 6 -52.13 -23.66 10.79
N MET A 7 -51.27 -22.76 11.30
CA MET A 7 -50.08 -23.00 12.14
C MET A 7 -49.27 -24.26 11.74
N CYS A 8 -48.22 -24.05 10.95
CA CYS A 8 -47.07 -24.94 10.76
C CYS A 8 -45.83 -24.09 11.12
N MET A 9 -45.43 -24.05 12.39
CA MET A 9 -44.49 -24.94 13.08
C MET A 9 -43.05 -24.81 12.55
N CYS A 10 -42.21 -24.33 13.47
CA CYS A 10 -40.79 -23.99 13.38
C CYS A 10 -39.85 -25.15 13.03
N ILE A 11 -38.55 -24.79 12.98
CA ILE A 11 -37.31 -25.61 13.14
C ILE A 11 -36.63 -25.82 11.77
N CYS A 12 -35.39 -25.38 11.50
CA CYS A 12 -34.17 -25.49 12.31
C CYS A 12 -33.17 -24.36 11.99
N ALA A 13 -32.49 -23.89 13.04
CA ALA A 13 -31.28 -23.10 12.95
C ALA A 13 -30.19 -23.86 12.18
N ILE A 14 -29.58 -23.22 11.18
CA ILE A 14 -28.24 -23.58 10.73
C ILE A 14 -27.30 -22.51 11.28
N SER A 15 -26.78 -22.83 12.47
CA SER A 15 -25.53 -22.29 12.97
C SER A 15 -24.42 -22.65 11.98
N THR A 16 -24.14 -21.76 11.03
CA THR A 16 -22.84 -21.79 10.36
C THR A 16 -21.82 -21.39 11.40
N ALA A 17 -21.11 -22.39 11.91
CA ALA A 17 -19.94 -22.22 12.73
C ALA A 17 -19.03 -21.19 12.04
N SER A 18 -18.96 -19.99 12.61
CA SER A 18 -17.80 -19.13 12.44
C SER A 18 -16.65 -19.88 13.09
N ALA A 19 -16.09 -20.83 12.34
CA ALA A 19 -14.73 -21.27 12.56
C ALA A 19 -13.90 -20.02 12.36
N CYS A 20 -13.67 -19.32 13.46
CA CYS A 20 -12.54 -18.44 13.65
C CYS A 20 -11.31 -19.35 13.54
N GLY A 21 -10.99 -19.71 12.29
CA GLY A 21 -9.73 -20.28 11.92
C GLY A 21 -8.73 -19.21 12.29
N SER A 22 -7.99 -19.48 13.36
CA SER A 22 -6.75 -18.81 13.68
C SER A 22 -5.82 -19.02 12.50
N SER A 23 -5.97 -18.18 11.48
CA SER A 23 -4.88 -17.92 10.55
C SER A 23 -3.77 -17.38 11.42
N LYS A 24 -2.80 -18.23 11.74
CA LYS A 24 -1.43 -17.76 11.82
C LYS A 24 -1.18 -17.10 10.48
N SER A 25 -1.49 -15.80 10.41
CA SER A 25 -1.04 -14.95 9.34
C SER A 25 0.45 -15.22 9.26
N ALA A 26 0.88 -15.91 8.21
CA ALA A 26 2.30 -15.93 7.91
C ALA A 26 2.68 -14.46 7.92
N GLU A 27 3.56 -14.08 8.85
CA GLU A 27 3.89 -12.68 9.06
C GLU A 27 4.69 -12.26 7.82
N ILE A 28 3.98 -11.76 6.80
CA ILE A 28 4.58 -11.34 5.54
C ILE A 28 5.29 -10.02 5.85
N SER A 29 6.53 -10.10 6.31
CA SER A 29 7.40 -8.95 6.54
C SER A 29 8.38 -8.84 5.38
N LEU A 30 8.28 -7.73 4.63
CA LEU A 30 9.30 -7.41 3.63
C LEU A 30 10.67 -7.24 4.32
N PRO A 31 11.77 -7.61 3.63
CA PRO A 31 13.11 -7.46 4.19
C PRO A 31 13.42 -6.00 4.53
N LYS A 32 14.38 -5.79 5.44
CA LYS A 32 14.80 -4.43 5.85
C LYS A 32 15.38 -3.60 4.70
N SER A 33 15.99 -4.24 3.71
CA SER A 33 16.49 -3.57 2.51
C SER A 33 16.10 -4.33 1.25
N TYR A 34 15.58 -3.59 0.27
CA TYR A 34 15.13 -4.11 -1.01
C TYR A 34 14.91 -2.96 -1.99
N THR A 35 14.72 -3.33 -3.25
CA THR A 35 14.22 -2.44 -4.29
C THR A 35 12.96 -3.01 -4.90
N VAL A 36 12.05 -2.14 -5.33
CA VAL A 36 10.86 -2.50 -6.10
C VAL A 36 10.52 -1.37 -7.08
N THR A 37 10.08 -1.72 -8.28
CA THR A 37 9.52 -0.76 -9.23
C THR A 37 8.01 -0.71 -9.04
N ALA A 38 7.44 0.49 -8.97
CA ALA A 38 6.00 0.70 -8.88
C ALA A 38 5.52 1.48 -10.12
N ASP A 39 4.52 0.92 -10.79
CA ASP A 39 3.69 1.60 -11.77
C ASP A 39 2.43 2.10 -11.05
N ILE A 40 2.31 3.41 -10.89
CA ILE A 40 1.30 4.09 -10.05
C ILE A 40 0.27 4.76 -10.98
N SER A 41 -1.01 4.56 -10.70
CA SER A 41 -2.11 5.14 -11.46
C SER A 41 -3.22 5.64 -10.54
N SER A 42 -3.57 6.91 -10.67
CA SER A 42 -4.75 7.57 -10.10
C SER A 42 -5.35 8.53 -11.13
N ASP A 43 -6.48 9.15 -10.84
CA ASP A 43 -7.16 10.07 -11.78
C ASP A 43 -6.26 11.22 -12.26
N ASP A 44 -5.46 11.79 -11.35
CA ASP A 44 -4.60 12.95 -11.62
C ASP A 44 -3.13 12.60 -11.90
N PHE A 45 -2.73 11.33 -11.75
CA PHE A 45 -1.32 10.93 -11.85
C PHE A 45 -1.14 9.52 -12.40
N ALA A 46 -0.33 9.41 -13.45
CA ALA A 46 0.21 8.14 -13.92
C ALA A 46 1.74 8.25 -13.97
N GLY A 47 2.43 7.39 -13.25
CA GLY A 47 3.88 7.48 -13.15
C GLY A 47 4.55 6.16 -12.78
N LYS A 48 5.86 6.11 -12.98
CA LYS A 48 6.67 4.93 -12.71
C LYS A 48 7.90 5.34 -11.90
N ALA A 49 8.11 4.70 -10.76
CA ALA A 49 9.26 4.98 -9.91
C ALA A 49 9.89 3.70 -9.35
N GLN A 50 11.21 3.75 -9.13
CA GLN A 50 11.91 2.74 -8.35
C GLN A 50 11.97 3.20 -6.90
N PHE A 51 11.59 2.32 -5.99
CA PHE A 51 11.66 2.51 -4.56
C PHE A 51 12.77 1.63 -4.01
N GLU A 52 13.73 2.23 -3.33
CA GLU A 52 14.79 1.56 -2.61
C GLU A 52 14.65 1.81 -1.11
N ARG A 53 14.48 0.73 -0.35
CA ARG A 53 14.48 0.76 1.12
C ARG A 53 15.89 0.47 1.63
N SER A 54 16.40 1.33 2.51
CA SER A 54 17.59 1.10 3.35
C SER A 54 17.24 1.37 4.81
N GLU A 55 18.12 1.14 5.79
CA GLU A 55 17.79 1.44 7.20
C GLU A 55 17.41 2.91 7.45
N GLY A 56 17.97 3.85 6.67
CA GLY A 56 17.77 5.29 6.84
C GLY A 56 16.51 5.89 6.20
N GLY A 57 15.75 5.10 5.43
CA GLY A 57 14.56 5.60 4.75
C GLY A 57 14.37 5.01 3.36
N TRP A 58 13.81 5.84 2.47
CA TRP A 58 13.60 5.54 1.07
C TRP A 58 14.48 6.41 0.17
N GLN A 59 15.07 5.82 -0.85
CA GLN A 59 15.51 6.53 -2.05
C GLN A 59 14.52 6.18 -3.16
N ILE A 60 13.94 7.18 -3.82
CA ILE A 60 12.91 7.00 -4.84
C ILE A 60 13.35 7.72 -6.11
N SER A 61 13.44 6.97 -7.21
CA SER A 61 13.87 7.47 -8.51
C SER A 61 12.70 7.42 -9.49
N VAL A 62 12.22 8.59 -9.94
CA VAL A 62 11.08 8.71 -10.85
C VAL A 62 11.57 8.60 -12.29
N SER A 63 10.91 7.73 -13.06
CA SER A 63 11.23 7.45 -14.47
C SER A 63 10.11 7.87 -15.42
N GLU A 64 8.87 7.94 -14.93
CA GLU A 64 7.71 8.45 -15.67
C GLU A 64 6.80 9.26 -14.75
N PRO A 65 6.09 10.28 -15.27
CA PRO A 65 6.07 10.73 -16.67
C PRO A 65 7.38 11.41 -17.09
N LYS A 66 7.60 11.60 -18.40
CA LYS A 66 8.84 12.21 -18.95
C LYS A 66 9.15 13.58 -18.33
N THR A 67 8.13 14.34 -17.96
CA THR A 67 8.26 15.65 -17.31
C THR A 67 8.83 15.60 -15.90
N LEU A 68 8.84 14.42 -15.26
CA LEU A 68 9.39 14.17 -13.93
C LEU A 68 10.51 13.12 -13.97
N ALA A 69 10.92 12.66 -15.15
CA ALA A 69 11.94 11.63 -15.30
C ALA A 69 13.30 12.17 -14.85
N GLY A 70 13.95 11.48 -13.91
CA GLY A 70 15.18 11.94 -13.26
C GLY A 70 14.94 12.69 -11.95
N MET A 71 13.70 12.81 -11.48
CA MET A 71 13.42 13.27 -10.13
C MET A 71 13.84 12.20 -9.12
N GLU A 72 14.64 12.62 -8.14
CA GLU A 72 15.13 11.81 -7.03
C GLU A 72 14.57 12.32 -5.72
N ILE A 73 14.08 11.41 -4.90
CA ILE A 73 13.49 11.73 -3.59
C ILE A 73 14.18 10.87 -2.53
N SER A 74 14.85 11.52 -1.58
CA SER A 74 15.36 10.90 -0.36
C SER A 74 14.40 11.21 0.78
N LEU A 75 13.71 10.19 1.28
CA LEU A 75 12.68 10.31 2.31
C LEU A 75 13.13 9.59 3.58
N THR A 76 13.44 10.34 4.62
CA THR A 76 13.84 9.84 5.94
C THR A 76 12.70 9.99 6.95
N ASP A 77 12.93 9.63 8.21
CA ASP A 77 11.97 9.87 9.29
C ASP A 77 11.84 11.36 9.65
N ALA A 78 12.87 12.16 9.38
CA ALA A 78 12.91 13.58 9.73
C ALA A 78 12.51 14.48 8.56
N ASP A 79 13.10 14.22 7.40
CA ASP A 79 13.05 15.12 6.25
C ASP A 79 12.76 14.37 4.93
N CYS A 80 12.46 15.17 3.93
CA CYS A 80 12.34 14.75 2.55
C CYS A 80 13.09 15.73 1.67
N LYS A 81 14.08 15.20 0.97
CA LYS A 81 14.89 15.94 0.01
C LYS A 81 14.47 15.52 -1.39
N ILE A 82 14.09 16.50 -2.20
CA ILE A 82 13.70 16.31 -3.61
C ILE A 82 14.73 17.01 -4.47
N SER A 83 15.33 16.27 -5.40
CA SER A 83 16.27 16.76 -6.40
C SER A 83 15.69 16.52 -7.79
N PHE A 84 15.67 17.56 -8.62
CA PHE A 84 15.22 17.46 -10.00
C PHE A 84 15.92 18.51 -10.86
N GLU A 85 16.55 18.07 -11.95
CA GLU A 85 17.44 18.91 -12.75
C GLU A 85 18.52 19.58 -11.89
N GLU A 86 18.63 20.91 -11.92
CA GLU A 86 19.58 21.69 -11.10
C GLU A 86 18.97 22.19 -9.78
N MET A 87 17.74 21.77 -9.45
CA MET A 87 17.04 22.19 -8.26
C MET A 87 17.09 21.15 -7.15
N GLU A 88 17.20 21.64 -5.93
CA GLU A 88 17.17 20.84 -4.71
C GLU A 88 16.33 21.57 -3.66
N GLN A 89 15.34 20.87 -3.10
CA GLN A 89 14.53 21.38 -2.01
C GLN A 89 14.44 20.34 -0.90
N THR A 90 14.42 20.82 0.35
CA THR A 90 14.26 19.97 1.53
C THR A 90 13.05 20.45 2.31
N PHE A 91 12.19 19.50 2.68
CA PHE A 91 10.97 19.72 3.42
C PHE A 91 11.02 18.88 4.70
N SER A 92 10.37 19.35 5.75
CA SER A 92 10.08 18.53 6.91
C SER A 92 9.07 17.46 6.52
N ARG A 93 9.15 16.25 7.10
CA ARG A 93 8.25 15.14 6.74
C ARG A 93 6.76 15.47 6.95
N GLU A 94 6.45 16.34 7.91
CA GLU A 94 5.10 16.81 8.23
C GLU A 94 4.50 17.76 7.18
N GLU A 95 5.35 18.42 6.37
CA GLU A 95 4.92 19.33 5.30
C GLU A 95 4.55 18.56 4.02
N LEU A 96 4.83 17.26 3.97
CA LEU A 96 4.58 16.46 2.79
C LEU A 96 3.08 16.26 2.53
N PRO A 97 2.62 16.39 1.27
CA PRO A 97 1.24 16.13 0.92
C PRO A 97 0.82 14.71 1.29
N ALA A 98 -0.18 14.62 2.17
CA ALA A 98 -0.64 13.35 2.75
C ALA A 98 -1.15 12.34 1.70
N ASN A 99 -1.62 12.84 0.56
CA ASN A 99 -2.22 12.07 -0.53
C ASN A 99 -1.36 12.03 -1.80
N SER A 100 -0.07 12.37 -1.70
CA SER A 100 0.83 12.19 -2.85
C SER A 100 0.91 10.70 -3.23
N PRO A 101 0.67 10.33 -4.51
CA PRO A 101 0.72 8.94 -4.96
C PRO A 101 2.04 8.23 -4.63
N ILE A 102 3.16 8.94 -4.77
CA ILE A 102 4.50 8.41 -4.46
C ILE A 102 4.64 8.15 -2.95
N PHE A 103 4.22 9.09 -2.10
CA PHE A 103 4.34 8.94 -0.64
C PHE A 103 3.36 7.92 -0.08
N LEU A 104 2.14 7.83 -0.62
CA LEU A 104 1.20 6.77 -0.28
C LEU A 104 1.77 5.38 -0.61
N THR A 105 2.39 5.24 -1.79
CA THR A 105 3.08 4.00 -2.19
C THR A 105 4.20 3.63 -1.22
N ALA A 106 5.06 4.58 -0.85
CA ALA A 106 6.13 4.36 0.14
C ALA A 106 5.56 3.92 1.50
N ARG A 107 4.50 4.58 1.99
CA ARG A 107 3.82 4.24 3.25
C ARG A 107 3.19 2.85 3.21
N VAL A 108 2.58 2.44 2.10
CA VAL A 108 2.06 1.06 1.95
C VAL A 108 3.18 0.04 2.02
N LEU A 109 4.31 0.29 1.34
CA LEU A 109 5.48 -0.58 1.41
C LEU A 109 6.05 -0.65 2.84
N GLU A 110 6.05 0.46 3.60
CA GLU A 110 6.41 0.46 5.03
C GLU A 110 5.46 -0.42 5.86
N LYS A 111 4.14 -0.37 5.59
CA LYS A 111 3.18 -1.27 6.26
C LYS A 111 3.44 -2.73 5.93
N CYS A 112 3.74 -3.05 4.67
CA CYS A 112 4.09 -4.40 4.24
C CYS A 112 5.38 -4.89 4.93
N ALA A 113 6.39 -4.03 5.10
CA ALA A 113 7.58 -4.36 5.88
C ALA A 113 7.25 -4.68 7.35
N ALA A 114 6.23 -4.01 7.91
CA ALA A 114 5.70 -4.25 9.25
C ALA A 114 4.67 -5.38 9.35
N GLY A 115 4.53 -6.25 8.34
CA GLY A 115 3.61 -7.40 8.39
C GLY A 115 2.15 -7.06 8.07
N LYS A 116 1.85 -5.84 7.63
CA LYS A 116 0.49 -5.34 7.39
C LYS A 116 0.24 -5.14 5.90
N ILE A 117 -0.65 -5.97 5.34
CA ILE A 117 -1.00 -5.94 3.91
C ILE A 117 -2.34 -5.25 3.63
N SER A 118 -3.09 -4.84 4.65
CA SER A 118 -4.31 -4.05 4.50
C SER A 118 -4.54 -3.15 5.72
N GLY A 119 -5.41 -2.14 5.56
CA GLY A 119 -5.76 -1.22 6.64
C GLY A 119 -6.01 0.20 6.13
N LYS A 120 -5.65 1.21 6.94
CA LYS A 120 -5.77 2.62 6.58
C LYS A 120 -4.42 3.34 6.59
N ILE A 121 -4.21 4.21 5.61
CA ILE A 121 -3.10 5.17 5.55
C ILE A 121 -3.69 6.54 5.21
N SER A 122 -3.34 7.56 5.99
CA SER A 122 -4.02 8.86 5.93
C SER A 122 -5.53 8.66 6.15
N SER A 123 -6.36 8.93 5.14
CA SER A 123 -7.82 8.73 5.16
C SER A 123 -8.28 7.58 4.25
N GLU A 124 -7.35 6.96 3.51
CA GLU A 124 -7.65 5.94 2.50
C GLU A 124 -7.51 4.54 3.06
N ASP A 125 -8.43 3.66 2.66
CA ASP A 125 -8.25 2.22 2.83
C ASP A 125 -7.21 1.73 1.82
N TYR A 126 -6.37 0.78 2.24
CA TYR A 126 -5.43 0.09 1.36
C TYR A 126 -5.51 -1.42 1.52
N ASP A 127 -5.24 -2.12 0.42
CA ASP A 127 -5.11 -3.57 0.36
C ASP A 127 -3.97 -3.94 -0.62
N VAL A 128 -3.16 -4.93 -0.26
CA VAL A 128 -1.98 -5.35 -1.02
C VAL A 128 -2.08 -6.82 -1.37
N GLU A 129 -2.04 -7.11 -2.67
CA GLU A 129 -1.90 -8.48 -3.17
C GLU A 129 -0.43 -8.90 -3.08
N MET A 130 -0.16 -9.96 -2.30
CA MET A 130 1.15 -10.57 -2.19
C MET A 130 1.25 -11.82 -3.09
N LYS A 131 2.41 -12.01 -3.72
CA LYS A 131 2.74 -13.23 -4.48
C LYS A 131 4.17 -13.65 -4.18
N ASN A 132 4.34 -14.87 -3.67
CA ASN A 132 5.65 -15.42 -3.28
C ASN A 132 6.43 -14.47 -2.34
N ASP A 133 5.76 -13.99 -1.28
CA ASP A 133 6.29 -13.06 -0.29
C ASP A 133 6.78 -11.71 -0.85
N LYS A 134 6.25 -11.31 -2.00
CA LYS A 134 6.56 -10.04 -2.67
C LYS A 134 5.27 -9.29 -3.00
N PRO A 135 5.25 -7.95 -2.91
CA PRO A 135 4.10 -7.19 -3.31
C PRO A 135 3.94 -7.31 -4.82
N LYS A 136 2.71 -7.57 -5.27
CA LYS A 136 2.34 -7.66 -6.70
C LYS A 136 1.53 -6.45 -7.12
N SER A 137 0.56 -6.06 -6.31
CA SER A 137 -0.24 -4.85 -6.52
C SER A 137 -0.77 -4.31 -5.20
N ALA A 138 -1.17 -3.04 -5.19
CA ALA A 138 -1.92 -2.42 -4.11
C ALA A 138 -3.04 -1.55 -4.65
N GLU A 139 -4.16 -1.53 -3.95
CA GLU A 139 -5.23 -0.55 -4.09
C GLU A 139 -5.18 0.37 -2.87
N ILE A 140 -5.25 1.69 -3.08
CA ILE A 140 -5.13 2.73 -2.05
C ILE A 140 -6.16 3.81 -2.38
N GLY A 141 -7.35 3.73 -1.79
CA GLY A 141 -8.48 4.56 -2.21
C GLY A 141 -8.79 4.34 -3.70
N GLU A 142 -8.75 5.41 -4.49
CA GLU A 142 -8.92 5.38 -5.95
C GLU A 142 -7.61 5.18 -6.73
N MET A 143 -6.47 5.06 -6.04
CA MET A 143 -5.16 4.81 -6.65
C MET A 143 -4.84 3.32 -6.70
N SER A 144 -4.34 2.86 -7.85
CA SER A 144 -3.81 1.51 -8.02
C SER A 144 -2.30 1.54 -8.26
N VAL A 145 -1.60 0.52 -7.75
CA VAL A 145 -0.15 0.36 -7.91
C VAL A 145 0.16 -1.06 -8.35
N LYS A 146 0.98 -1.21 -9.39
CA LYS A 146 1.55 -2.51 -9.80
C LYS A 146 3.02 -2.55 -9.45
N PHE A 147 3.43 -3.58 -8.71
CA PHE A 147 4.80 -3.77 -8.30
C PHE A 147 5.51 -4.77 -9.22
N SER A 148 6.76 -4.46 -9.56
CA SER A 148 7.61 -5.30 -10.39
C SER A 148 9.08 -5.18 -9.97
N LYS A 149 9.93 -6.04 -10.53
CA LYS A 149 11.39 -6.03 -10.30
C LYS A 149 11.81 -6.02 -8.83
N PHE A 150 11.03 -6.67 -7.96
CA PHE A 150 11.37 -6.79 -6.56
C PHE A 150 12.67 -7.58 -6.38
N ALA A 151 13.66 -6.98 -5.70
CA ALA A 151 14.95 -7.59 -5.40
C ALA A 151 15.36 -7.26 -3.96
N LYS A 152 15.85 -8.26 -3.23
CA LYS A 152 16.46 -8.06 -1.91
C LYS A 152 17.87 -7.48 -2.11
N LYS A 153 18.30 -6.59 -1.22
CA LYS A 153 19.68 -6.11 -1.16
C LYS A 153 20.43 -6.81 -0.04
#